data_AF-A0A3B9RN56-F1
#
_entry.id   AF-A0A3B9RN56-F1
#
_cell.length_a   1.000
_cell.length_b   1.000
_cell.length_c   1.000
_cell.angle_alpha   90.00
_cell.angle_beta   90.00
_cell.angle_gamma   90.00
#
_symmetry.space_group_name_H-M   'P 1'
#
loop_
_entity.id
_entity.type
_entity.pdbx_description
1 polymer ?
#
loop_
_entity_poly.entity_id
_entity_poly.type
_entity_poly.pdbx_seq_one_letter_code
_entity_poly.pdbx_strand_id
1 'polypeptide(L)' 'MQTFSTLKIAESDTVAVAIKALTKGEVVEVGDKRITLASDIPAGHKFA' A
#
# COMPACT_ATOMS: atom_id res chain seq x y z
N MET A 1 19.21 6.11 -1.92
CA MET A 1 18.43 4.85 -1.87
C MET A 1 16.97 5.24 -1.80
N GLN A 2 16.13 4.82 -2.74
CA GLN A 2 14.69 5.12 -2.69
C GLN A 2 14.00 4.12 -1.76
N THR A 3 13.08 4.60 -0.92
CA THR A 3 12.34 3.76 0.04
C THR A 3 10.89 3.70 -0.39
N PHE A 4 10.39 2.50 -0.66
CA PHE A 4 8.98 2.27 -1.02
C PHE A 4 8.17 1.92 0.23
N SER A 5 6.94 2.42 0.32
CA SER A 5 5.99 2.07 1.41
C SER A 5 5.01 0.98 1.00
N THR A 6 4.82 0.77 -0.31
CA THR A 6 3.85 -0.15 -0.92
C THR A 6 4.50 -0.88 -2.10
N LEU A 7 4.04 -2.09 -2.39
CA LEU A 7 4.44 -2.88 -3.56
C LEU A 7 3.21 -3.49 -4.22
N LYS A 8 3.00 -3.15 -5.50
CA LYS A 8 2.03 -3.82 -6.37
C LYS A 8 2.81 -4.66 -7.38
N ILE A 9 2.51 -5.95 -7.48
CA ILE A 9 3.37 -6.92 -8.18
C ILE A 9 3.14 -6.82 -9.69
N ALA A 10 1.88 -6.83 -10.13
CA ALA A 10 1.49 -6.67 -11.53
C ALA A 10 0.51 -5.51 -11.70
N GLU A 11 0.50 -4.89 -12.89
CA GLU A 11 -0.40 -3.76 -13.19
C GLU A 11 -1.89 -4.14 -13.05
N SER A 12 -2.24 -5.39 -13.37
CA SER A 12 -3.59 -5.94 -13.24
C SER A 12 -4.02 -6.23 -11.79
N ASP A 13 -3.12 -6.17 -10.82
CA ASP A 13 -3.46 -6.50 -9.43
C ASP A 13 -4.45 -5.49 -8.84
N THR A 14 -5.43 -6.00 -8.11
CA THR A 14 -6.39 -5.20 -7.34
C THR A 14 -5.97 -4.99 -5.90
N VAL A 15 -4.76 -5.42 -5.54
CA VAL A 15 -4.19 -5.33 -4.19
C VAL A 15 -2.71 -4.94 -4.25
N ALA A 16 -2.22 -4.32 -3.18
CA ALA A 16 -0.82 -4.05 -2.95
C ALA A 16 -0.38 -4.61 -1.59
N VAL A 17 0.93 -4.77 -1.39
CA VAL A 17 1.55 -5.20 -0.14
C VAL A 17 2.17 -4.00 0.57
N ALA A 18 1.95 -3.87 1.87
CA ALA A 18 2.60 -2.87 2.70
C ALA A 18 4.05 -3.28 3.00
N ILE A 19 5.03 -2.45 2.66
CA ILE A 19 6.46 -2.73 2.93
C ILE A 19 6.84 -2.35 4.38
N LYS A 20 6.10 -1.43 4.96
CA LYS A 20 6.17 -1.01 6.37
C LYS A 20 4.76 -1.04 6.97
N ALA A 21 4.63 -0.89 8.29
CA ALA A 21 3.32 -0.68 8.89
C ALA A 21 2.71 0.65 8.40
N LEU A 22 1.44 0.61 7.99
CA LEU A 22 0.67 1.77 7.52
C LEU A 22 -0.52 2.01 8.45
N THR A 23 -0.91 3.26 8.61
CA THR A 23 -1.94 3.64 9.60
C THR A 23 -3.28 3.90 8.92
N LYS A 24 -4.38 3.58 9.61
CA LYS A 24 -5.73 3.97 9.18
C LYS A 24 -5.81 5.47 8.87
N GLY A 25 -6.44 5.80 7.76
CA GLY A 25 -6.62 7.18 7.28
C GLY A 25 -5.41 7.74 6.52
N GLU A 26 -4.26 7.05 6.51
CA GLU A 26 -3.13 7.42 5.65
C GLU A 26 -3.53 7.30 4.18
N VAL A 27 -3.10 8.28 3.37
CA VAL A 27 -3.26 8.23 1.91
C VAL A 27 -1.97 7.72 1.30
N VAL A 28 -2.02 6.55 0.68
CA VAL A 28 -0.88 5.94 0.01
C VAL A 28 -1.03 5.99 -1.50
N GLU A 29 0.09 6.13 -2.20
CA GLU A 29 0.17 6.06 -3.65
C GLU A 29 0.53 4.63 -4.08
N VAL A 30 -0.25 4.07 -5.00
CA VAL A 30 -0.03 2.74 -5.60
C VAL A 30 -0.20 2.88 -7.12
N GLY A 31 0.91 3.07 -7.83
CA GLY A 31 0.89 3.51 -9.23
C GLY A 31 0.21 4.88 -9.34
N ASP A 32 -0.74 5.03 -10.25
CA ASP A 32 -1.49 6.28 -10.46
C ASP A 32 -2.68 6.47 -9.49
N LYS A 33 -2.85 5.57 -8.52
CA LYS A 33 -3.97 5.61 -7.58
C LYS A 33 -3.53 6.18 -6.24
N ARG A 34 -4.37 7.07 -5.68
CA ARG A 34 -4.30 7.50 -4.28
C ARG A 34 -5.37 6.76 -3.49
N ILE A 35 -4.98 6.06 -2.43
CA ILE A 35 -5.87 5.20 -1.65
C ILE A 35 -5.83 5.62 -0.20
N THR A 36 -7.00 5.87 0.40
CA THR A 36 -7.12 6.13 1.85
C THR A 36 -7.31 4.80 2.57
N LEU A 37 -6.44 4.49 3.53
CA LEU A 37 -6.50 3.22 4.24
C LEU A 37 -7.67 3.17 5.24
N ALA A 38 -8.51 2.14 5.14
CA ALA A 38 -9.68 1.97 6.01
C ALA A 38 -9.32 1.43 7.41
N SER A 39 -8.14 0.84 7.56
CA SER A 39 -7.62 0.26 8.81
C SER A 39 -6.10 0.32 8.84
N ASP A 40 -5.50 0.01 9.99
CA ASP A 40 -4.05 -0.21 10.09
C ASP A 40 -3.66 -1.45 9.29
N ILE A 41 -2.53 -1.38 8.59
CA ILE A 41 -2.01 -2.47 7.75
C ILE A 41 -0.59 -2.83 8.25
N PRO A 42 -0.39 -4.00 8.85
CA PRO A 42 0.94 -4.49 9.23
C PRO A 42 1.87 -4.64 8.03
N ALA A 43 3.17 -4.51 8.26
CA ALA A 43 4.17 -4.80 7.23
C ALA A 43 4.02 -6.24 6.69
N GLY A 44 4.10 -6.40 5.38
CA GLY A 44 3.92 -7.67 4.67
C GLY A 44 2.46 -8.04 4.38
N HIS A 45 1.48 -7.32 4.92
CA HIS A 45 0.07 -7.59 4.63
C HIS A 45 -0.42 -6.90 3.35
N LYS A 46 -1.47 -7.47 2.75
CA LYS A 46 -2.12 -6.94 1.56
C LYS A 46 -3.23 -5.96 1.93
N PHE A 47 -3.43 -4.96 1.09
CA PHE A 47 -4.54 -4.02 1.14
C PHE A 47 -5.03 -3.72 -0.28
N ALA A 48 -6.26 -3.24 -0.40
CA ALA A 48 -6.85 -2.80 -1.66
C ALA A 48 -6.39 -1.38 -2.01
#